data_AF-A0A6P0DSP6-F1
#
_entry.id   AF-A0A6P0DSP6-F1
#
_cell.length_a   1.000
_cell.length_b   1.000
_cell.length_c   1.000
_cell.angle_alpha   90.00
_cell.angle_beta   90.00
_cell.angle_gamma   90.00
#
_symmetry.space_group_name_H-M   'P 1'
#
loop_
_entity.id
_entity.type
_entity.pdbx_description
1 polymer ?
#
loop_
_entity_poly.entity_id
_entity_poly.type
_entity_poly.pdbx_seq_one_letter_code
_entity_poly.pdbx_strand_id
1 'polypeptide(L)'
;MPQNETPKPIIAPLDPLKHDRAAFSCGIEQVDNFFQKTANKLQKSDNLRVFVMTQDAGPVMGFYAINSHAVDYTELPKRFARDRPGHGSIPAAYISMIGRDLKFAGSGYGGDLL
;
A
#
# COMPACT_ATOMS: atom_id res chain seq x y z
N MET A 1 0.38 -30.49 -23.61
CA MET A 1 -0.44 -29.33 -23.18
C MET A 1 0.47 -28.45 -22.35
N PRO A 2 0.91 -27.27 -22.79
CA PRO A 2 1.67 -26.40 -21.90
C PRO A 2 0.73 -25.97 -20.76
N GLN A 3 1.20 -26.09 -19.52
CA GLN A 3 0.51 -25.57 -18.35
C GLN A 3 0.34 -24.06 -18.54
N ASN A 4 -0.89 -23.56 -18.45
CA ASN A 4 -1.14 -22.12 -18.30
C ASN A 4 -0.56 -21.69 -16.96
N GLU A 5 0.70 -21.30 -16.92
CA GLU A 5 1.29 -20.62 -15.77
C GLU A 5 0.56 -19.28 -15.62
N THR A 6 -0.29 -19.16 -14.60
CA THR A 6 -0.79 -17.85 -14.18
C THR A 6 0.39 -16.97 -13.82
N PRO A 7 0.53 -15.78 -14.41
CA PRO A 7 1.67 -14.91 -14.13
C PRO A 7 1.80 -14.63 -12.64
N LYS A 8 3.04 -14.64 -12.14
CA LYS A 8 3.28 -14.35 -10.73
C LYS A 8 3.00 -12.87 -10.46
N PRO A 9 2.26 -12.51 -9.39
CA PRO A 9 2.08 -11.12 -9.02
C PRO A 9 3.42 -10.44 -8.73
N ILE A 10 3.59 -9.22 -9.20
CA ILE A 10 4.75 -8.36 -8.96
C ILE A 10 4.29 -7.10 -8.24
N ILE A 11 5.13 -6.58 -7.34
CA ILE A 11 4.91 -5.30 -6.68
C ILE A 11 5.91 -4.30 -7.24
N ALA A 12 5.42 -3.18 -7.76
CA ALA A 12 6.25 -2.13 -8.35
C ALA A 12 5.73 -0.74 -7.94
N PRO A 13 6.57 0.32 -8.03
CA PRO A 13 6.10 1.69 -7.83
C PRO A 13 4.93 2.03 -8.75
N LEU A 14 3.99 2.85 -8.26
CA LEU A 14 2.88 3.31 -9.07
C LEU A 14 3.39 4.09 -10.29
N ASP A 15 3.15 3.53 -11.48
CA ASP A 15 3.30 4.20 -12.77
C ASP A 15 1.91 4.57 -13.31
N PRO A 16 1.51 5.86 -13.31
CA PRO A 16 0.20 6.30 -13.79
C PRO A 16 -0.05 6.05 -15.28
N LEU A 17 0.99 5.75 -16.08
CA LEU A 17 0.87 5.41 -17.49
C LEU A 17 0.60 3.91 -17.71
N LYS A 18 1.01 3.06 -16.75
CA LYS A 18 0.85 1.60 -16.84
C LYS A 18 -0.31 1.07 -16.00
N HIS A 19 -0.58 1.71 -14.87
CA HIS A 19 -1.57 1.23 -13.91
C HIS A 19 -2.90 1.99 -14.07
N ASP A 20 -3.93 1.27 -14.52
CA ASP A 20 -5.30 1.79 -14.54
C ASP A 20 -5.85 1.89 -13.11
N ARG A 21 -5.75 3.08 -12.55
CA ARG A 21 -6.25 3.38 -11.20
C ARG A 21 -7.77 3.52 -11.17
N ALA A 22 -8.41 3.91 -12.28
CA ALA A 22 -9.84 4.18 -12.31
C ALA A 22 -10.67 2.90 -12.20
N ALA A 23 -10.13 1.78 -12.68
CA ALA A 23 -10.77 0.47 -12.61
C ALA A 23 -10.64 -0.26 -11.24
N PHE A 24 -9.86 0.30 -10.30
CA PHE A 24 -9.64 -0.28 -8.98
C PHE A 24 -10.84 -0.05 -8.06
N SER A 25 -11.32 -1.09 -7.39
CA SER A 25 -12.26 -0.96 -6.27
C SER A 25 -12.06 -2.05 -5.22
N CYS A 26 -11.85 -1.65 -3.97
CA CYS A 26 -11.78 -2.53 -2.80
C CYS A 26 -13.08 -2.54 -1.96
N GLY A 27 -14.09 -1.77 -2.38
CA GLY A 27 -15.39 -1.67 -1.69
C GLY A 27 -15.41 -0.67 -0.53
N ILE A 28 -14.29 -0.01 -0.23
CA ILE A 28 -14.20 1.08 0.76
C ILE A 28 -14.01 2.39 0.00
N GLU A 29 -15.05 3.21 -0.06
CA GLU A 29 -15.07 4.44 -0.88
C GLU A 29 -13.88 5.37 -0.61
N GLN A 30 -13.46 5.51 0.65
CA GLN A 30 -12.33 6.36 1.02
C GLN A 30 -11.01 5.87 0.39
N VAL A 31 -10.78 4.55 0.39
CA VAL A 31 -9.57 3.92 -0.15
C VAL A 31 -9.58 3.96 -1.69
N ASP A 32 -10.75 3.69 -2.29
CA ASP A 32 -10.96 3.77 -3.73
C ASP A 32 -10.70 5.18 -4.24
N ASN A 33 -11.33 6.19 -3.63
CA ASN A 33 -11.14 7.59 -3.98
C ASN A 33 -9.69 8.04 -3.80
N PHE A 34 -9.03 7.62 -2.71
CA PHE A 34 -7.61 7.93 -2.50
C PHE A 34 -6.77 7.42 -3.67
N PHE A 35 -6.90 6.14 -4.04
CA PHE A 35 -6.06 5.54 -5.07
C PHE A 35 -6.35 6.12 -6.46
N GLN A 36 -7.63 6.27 -6.80
CA GLN A 36 -8.09 6.78 -8.08
C GLN A 36 -7.69 8.25 -8.31
N LYS A 37 -7.84 9.10 -7.29
CA LYS A 37 -7.80 10.56 -7.46
C LYS A 37 -6.59 11.23 -6.79
N THR A 38 -6.11 10.70 -5.67
CA THR A 38 -5.18 11.41 -4.77
C THR A 38 -3.76 10.85 -4.79
N ALA A 39 -3.62 9.53 -4.89
CA ALA A 39 -2.33 8.82 -4.74
C ALA A 39 -1.22 9.36 -5.65
N ASN A 40 -1.51 9.56 -6.94
CA ASN A 40 -0.55 10.09 -7.90
C ASN A 40 -0.11 11.53 -7.58
N LYS A 41 -1.05 12.37 -7.11
CA LYS A 41 -0.73 13.76 -6.73
C LYS A 41 0.27 13.79 -5.57
N LEU A 42 0.02 12.99 -4.53
CA LEU A 42 0.88 12.94 -3.36
C LEU A 42 2.22 12.25 -3.65
N GLN A 43 2.24 11.25 -4.53
CA GLN A 43 3.49 10.63 -4.99
C GLN A 43 4.37 11.63 -5.75
N LYS A 44 3.77 12.44 -6.64
CA LYS A 44 4.51 13.46 -7.43
C LYS A 44 5.09 14.58 -6.57
N SER A 45 4.48 14.86 -5.42
CA SER A 45 4.99 15.85 -4.46
C SER A 45 5.89 15.24 -3.40
N ASP A 46 6.33 13.99 -3.56
CA ASP A 46 7.17 13.24 -2.61
C ASP A 46 6.60 13.14 -1.17
N ASN A 47 5.28 13.30 -1.01
CA ASN A 47 4.63 13.18 0.30
C ASN A 47 4.51 11.73 0.76
N LEU A 48 4.42 10.80 -0.19
CA LEU A 48 4.32 9.36 0.04
C LEU A 48 4.87 8.59 -1.17
N ARG A 49 5.11 7.29 -0.98
CA ARG A 49 5.41 6.34 -2.05
C ARG A 49 4.25 5.36 -2.17
N VAL A 50 3.80 5.08 -3.40
CA VAL A 50 2.74 4.12 -3.66
C VAL A 50 3.33 2.93 -4.41
N PHE A 51 3.02 1.74 -3.93
CA PHE A 51 3.39 0.49 -4.58
C PHE A 51 2.12 -0.25 -4.97
N VAL A 52 2.15 -0.87 -6.15
CA VAL A 52 1.01 -1.49 -6.79
C VAL A 52 1.36 -2.93 -7.11
N MET A 53 0.44 -3.84 -6.80
CA MET A 53 0.51 -5.24 -7.19
C MET A 53 -0.25 -5.46 -8.48
N THR A 54 0.42 -6.03 -9.48
CA THR A 54 -0.16 -6.41 -10.77
C THR A 54 0.38 -7.77 -11.22
N GLN A 55 -0.26 -8.37 -12.21
CA GLN A 55 0.30 -9.48 -12.99
C GLN A 55 0.64 -8.92 -14.38
N ASP A 56 1.92 -8.93 -14.76
CA ASP A 56 2.39 -8.31 -16.02
C ASP A 56 1.85 -6.88 -16.21
N ALA A 57 1.29 -6.59 -17.39
CA ALA A 57 0.56 -5.36 -17.72
C ALA A 57 -0.96 -5.45 -17.42
N GLY A 58 -1.33 -6.33 -16.49
CA GLY A 58 -2.71 -6.59 -16.08
C GLY A 58 -3.29 -5.55 -15.12
N PRO A 59 -4.51 -5.80 -14.62
CA PRO A 59 -5.20 -4.88 -13.72
C PRO A 59 -4.47 -4.73 -12.38
N VAL A 60 -4.75 -3.62 -11.70
CA VAL A 60 -4.30 -3.43 -10.32
C VAL A 60 -5.03 -4.41 -9.41
N MET A 61 -4.27 -5.33 -8.81
CA MET A 61 -4.78 -6.32 -7.85
C MET A 61 -4.86 -5.73 -6.44
N GLY A 62 -4.00 -4.77 -6.14
CA GLY A 62 -3.94 -4.08 -4.86
C GLY A 62 -2.83 -3.04 -4.83
N PHE A 63 -2.78 -2.26 -3.77
CA PHE A 63 -1.76 -1.26 -3.55
C PHE A 63 -1.56 -1.02 -2.05
N TYR A 64 -0.42 -0.44 -1.72
CA TYR A 64 -0.20 0.22 -0.43
C TYR A 64 0.55 1.54 -0.63
N ALA A 65 0.33 2.48 0.28
CA ALA A 65 0.99 3.78 0.30
C ALA A 65 1.70 4.00 1.63
N ILE A 66 3.01 4.26 1.57
CA ILE A 66 3.85 4.51 2.74
C ILE A 66 4.38 5.95 2.75
N ASN A 67 4.51 6.52 3.94
CA ASN A 67 5.18 7.80 4.16
C ASN A 67 6.03 7.76 5.44
N SER A 68 6.99 8.69 5.51
CA SER A 68 7.81 8.89 6.70
C SER A 68 6.94 9.36 7.87
N HIS A 69 7.17 8.80 9.05
CA HIS A 69 6.45 9.15 10.26
C HIS A 69 7.35 9.05 11.49
N ALA A 70 6.91 9.64 12.59
CA ALA A 70 7.56 9.51 13.88
C ALA A 70 6.49 9.40 14.96
N VAL A 71 6.65 8.44 15.86
CA VAL A 71 5.73 8.19 16.98
C VAL A 71 6.34 8.76 18.25
N ASP A 72 5.58 9.56 19.01
CA ASP A 72 6.03 10.02 20.32
C ASP A 72 6.03 8.84 21.29
N TYR A 73 7.11 8.67 22.05
CA TYR A 73 7.22 7.51 22.94
C TYR A 73 6.14 7.51 24.03
N THR A 74 5.56 8.67 24.37
CA THR A 74 4.48 8.79 25.37
C THR A 74 3.20 8.12 24.90
N GLU A 75 3.00 7.98 23.59
CA GLU A 75 1.87 7.29 22.97
C GLU A 75 2.03 5.76 23.00
N LEU A 76 3.24 5.26 23.30
CA LEU A 76 3.46 3.83 23.37
C LEU A 76 2.76 3.19 24.57
N PRO A 77 2.16 2.00 24.38
CA PRO A 77 1.69 1.18 25.48
C PRO A 77 2.76 0.96 26.57
N LYS A 78 2.35 0.95 27.84
CA LYS A 78 3.25 0.84 29.00
C LYS A 78 4.19 -0.37 28.94
N ARG A 79 3.77 -1.46 28.28
CA ARG A 79 4.61 -2.67 28.08
C ARG A 79 5.91 -2.37 27.32
N PHE A 80 5.95 -1.31 26.52
CA PHE A 80 7.12 -0.87 25.78
C PHE A 80 7.88 0.25 26.49
N ALA A 81 7.63 0.52 27.79
CA ALA A 81 8.25 1.62 28.54
C ALA A 81 9.75 1.50 28.75
N ARG A 82 10.25 0.27 28.87
CA ARG A 82 11.62 0.00 29.30
C ARG A 82 12.65 0.20 28.19
N ASP A 83 12.29 -0.12 26.95
CA ASP A 83 13.21 -0.18 25.81
C ASP A 83 13.04 1.03 24.86
N ARG A 84 12.52 2.16 25.37
CA ARG A 84 12.23 3.35 24.55
C ARG A 84 13.52 4.12 24.24
N PRO A 85 13.68 4.64 23.01
CA PRO A 85 14.77 5.56 22.70
C PRO A 85 14.65 6.84 23.54
N GLY A 86 15.76 7.28 24.15
CA GLY A 86 15.77 8.44 25.05
C GLY A 86 15.53 9.79 24.35
N HIS A 87 15.48 9.84 23.01
CA HIS A 87 15.38 11.06 22.21
C HIS A 87 13.94 11.49 21.86
N GLY A 88 12.91 10.94 22.50
CA GLY A 88 11.55 11.49 22.37
C GLY A 88 10.68 10.88 21.27
N SER A 89 11.25 10.67 20.09
CA SER A 89 10.53 10.18 18.91
C SER A 89 11.04 8.83 18.44
N ILE A 90 10.17 7.98 17.90
CA ILE A 90 10.54 6.72 17.27
C ILE A 90 10.29 6.84 15.77
N PRO A 91 11.31 6.73 14.91
CA PRO A 91 11.11 6.78 13.46
C PRO A 91 10.26 5.58 13.01
N ALA A 92 9.31 5.84 12.13
CA ALA A 92 8.38 4.85 11.62
C ALA A 92 8.11 5.05 10.13
N ALA A 93 7.78 3.96 9.44
CA ALA A 93 7.09 4.02 8.15
C ALA A 93 5.60 3.84 8.41
N TYR A 94 4.78 4.79 7.99
CA TYR A 94 3.34 4.73 8.16
C TYR A 94 2.68 4.20 6.89
N ILE A 95 1.94 3.09 7.00
CA ILE A 95 1.06 2.61 5.93
C ILE A 95 -0.22 3.44 5.99
N SER A 96 -0.21 4.54 5.23
CA SER A 96 -1.30 5.51 5.20
C SER A 96 -2.58 4.97 4.56
N MET A 97 -2.43 4.11 3.55
CA MET A 97 -3.52 3.48 2.82
C MET A 97 -3.07 2.12 2.31
N ILE A 98 -3.95 1.14 2.37
CA ILE A 98 -3.76 -0.19 1.77
C ILE A 98 -5.11 -0.66 1.25
N GLY A 99 -5.11 -1.28 0.08
CA GLY A 99 -6.33 -1.79 -0.54
C GLY A 99 -6.03 -2.93 -1.48
N ARG A 100 -6.93 -3.92 -1.51
CA ARG A 100 -6.93 -5.02 -2.48
C ARG A 100 -8.23 -4.96 -3.25
N ASP A 101 -8.15 -5.07 -4.56
CA ASP A 101 -9.33 -5.03 -5.41
C ASP A 101 -10.25 -6.25 -5.12
N LEU A 102 -11.56 -6.01 -5.18
CA LEU A 102 -12.59 -7.00 -4.87
C LEU A 102 -12.51 -8.24 -5.78
N LYS A 103 -12.06 -8.07 -7.04
CA LYS A 103 -11.89 -9.17 -8.00
C LYS A 103 -10.86 -10.21 -7.54
N PHE A 104 -9.98 -9.84 -6.62
CA PHE A 104 -8.88 -10.67 -6.13
C PHE A 104 -9.05 -11.05 -4.64
N ALA A 105 -10.29 -11.00 -4.13
CA ALA A 105 -10.60 -11.40 -2.77
C ALA A 105 -10.42 -12.90 -2.53
N GLY A 106 -9.98 -13.27 -1.32
CA GLY A 106 -9.81 -14.67 -0.90
C GLY A 106 -8.48 -15.32 -1.33
N SER A 107 -7.66 -14.66 -2.14
CA SER A 107 -6.41 -15.22 -2.69
C SER A 107 -5.14 -14.97 -1.87
N GLY A 108 -5.25 -14.47 -0.63
CA GLY A 108 -4.09 -14.20 0.23
C GLY A 108 -3.32 -12.91 -0.07
N TYR A 109 -3.54 -12.25 -1.21
CA TYR A 109 -2.79 -11.05 -1.64
C TYR A 109 -2.82 -9.86 -0.68
N GLY A 110 -3.79 -9.80 0.24
CA GLY A 110 -3.79 -8.79 1.29
C GLY A 110 -2.61 -8.94 2.26
N GLY A 111 -2.21 -10.19 2.55
CA GLY A 111 -1.03 -10.47 3.37
C GLY A 111 0.27 -10.21 2.62
N ASP A 112 0.31 -10.42 1.31
CA ASP A 112 1.47 -10.12 0.47
C ASP A 112 1.75 -8.61 0.34
N LEU A 113 0.74 -7.76 0.59
CA LEU A 113 0.83 -6.30 0.55
C LEU A 113 1.21 -5.67 1.90
N LEU A 114 1.33 -6.46 2.97
CA LEU A 114 1.61 -6.00 4.34
C LEU A 114 3.03 -6.39 4.78
#